data_AF-A0A414A4X3-F1
#
_entry.id   AF-A0A414A4X3-F1
#
_cell.length_a   1.000
_cell.length_b   1.000
_cell.length_c   1.000
_cell.angle_alpha   90.00
_cell.angle_beta   90.00
_cell.angle_gamma   90.00
#
_symmetry.space_group_name_H-M   'P 1'
#
loop_
_entity.id
_entity.type
_entity.pdbx_description
1 polymer ?
#
loop_
_entity_poly.entity_id
_entity_poly.type
_entity_poly.pdbx_seq_one_letter_code
_entity_poly.pdbx_strand_id
1 'polypeptide(L)'
;MTFRENAAVLEEYLHNIRNIEETPPGPMELEALDAAIEVMKAAVENVEYGAFAWDKQRGMFVQIGRPVPVKQLCLNRYQERVKNGEIPSWIDPEKFKILKRTVVEIAGDWKEAKSEKDN
;
A
#
# COMPACT_ATOMS: atom_id res chain seq x y z
N MET A 1 -7.18 12.97 6.19
CA MET A 1 -7.73 13.22 4.85
C MET A 1 -7.40 12.00 4.02
N THR A 2 -8.41 11.30 3.52
CA THR A 2 -8.24 10.13 2.64
C THR A 2 -7.88 10.60 1.22
N PHE A 3 -7.41 9.69 0.36
CA PHE A 3 -7.17 10.05 -1.05
C PHE A 3 -8.45 10.51 -1.76
N ARG A 4 -9.60 9.94 -1.40
CA ARG A 4 -10.90 10.32 -1.94
C ARG A 4 -11.33 11.72 -1.49
N GLU A 5 -11.05 12.08 -0.23
CA GLU A 5 -11.27 13.44 0.28
C GLU A 5 -10.35 14.45 -0.41
N ASN A 6 -9.07 14.10 -0.63
CA ASN A 6 -8.15 14.94 -1.40
C ASN A 6 -8.63 15.16 -2.85
N ALA A 7 -9.16 14.11 -3.49
CA ALA A 7 -9.70 14.20 -4.86
C ALA A 7 -10.84 15.22 -4.94
N ALA A 8 -11.78 15.22 -3.98
CA ALA A 8 -12.89 16.16 -3.96
C ALA A 8 -12.42 17.62 -3.84
N VAL A 9 -11.42 17.88 -2.99
CA VAL A 9 -10.81 19.22 -2.86
C VAL A 9 -10.15 19.67 -4.17
N LEU A 10 -9.45 18.76 -4.85
CA LEU A 10 -8.81 19.06 -6.13
C LEU A 10 -9.81 19.25 -7.27
N GLU A 11 -10.95 18.56 -7.27
CA GLU A 11 -12.04 18.80 -8.22
C GLU A 11 -12.62 20.20 -8.07
N GLU A 12 -12.85 20.64 -6.83
CA GLU A 12 -13.32 22.00 -6.56
C GLU A 12 -12.30 23.04 -7.02
N TYR A 13 -11.00 22.80 -6.74
CA TYR A 13 -9.93 23.67 -7.21
C TYR A 13 -9.86 23.72 -8.74
N LEU A 14 -9.93 22.57 -9.41
CA LEU A 14 -9.93 22.44 -10.86
C LEU A 14 -11.12 23.17 -11.50
N HIS A 15 -12.32 23.06 -10.91
CA HIS A 15 -13.49 23.80 -11.34
C HIS A 15 -13.25 25.31 -11.28
N ASN A 16 -12.65 25.80 -10.19
CA ASN A 16 -12.39 27.21 -10.00
C ASN A 16 -11.35 27.77 -10.99
N ILE A 17 -10.23 27.06 -11.21
CA ILE A 17 -9.16 27.56 -12.09
C ILE A 17 -9.53 27.55 -13.58
N ARG A 18 -10.41 26.64 -14.02
CA ARG A 18 -10.94 26.62 -15.40
C ARG A 18 -11.71 27.88 -15.76
N ASN A 19 -12.22 28.60 -14.74
CA ASN A 19 -13.01 29.82 -14.91
C ASN A 19 -12.20 31.11 -14.71
N ILE A 20 -10.87 31.03 -14.53
CA ILE A 20 -10.01 32.23 -14.36
C ILE A 20 -9.72 32.85 -15.73
N GLU A 21 -10.12 34.11 -15.90
CA GLU A 21 -9.93 34.85 -17.17
C GLU A 21 -8.52 35.49 -17.31
N GLU A 22 -7.89 35.88 -16.20
CA GLU A 22 -6.65 36.67 -16.24
C GLU A 22 -5.43 35.88 -16.73
N THR A 23 -5.32 34.61 -16.33
CA THR A 23 -4.24 33.71 -16.75
C THR A 23 -4.80 32.29 -16.77
N PRO A 24 -5.52 31.92 -17.84
CA PRO A 24 -6.14 30.61 -17.94
C PRO A 24 -5.04 29.52 -17.93
N PRO A 25 -5.24 28.42 -17.19
CA PRO A 25 -4.30 27.31 -17.21
C PRO A 25 -4.12 26.75 -18.62
N GLY A 26 -2.91 26.30 -18.93
CA GLY A 26 -2.66 25.63 -20.20
C GLY A 26 -3.40 24.29 -20.28
N PRO A 27 -3.75 23.80 -21.48
CA PRO A 27 -4.43 22.50 -21.65
C PRO A 27 -3.70 21.33 -20.96
N MET A 28 -2.36 21.33 -20.99
CA MET A 28 -1.52 20.31 -20.37
C MET A 28 -1.58 20.34 -18.84
N GLU A 29 -1.74 21.52 -18.24
CA GLU A 29 -1.85 21.67 -16.78
C GLU A 29 -3.21 21.16 -16.29
N LEU A 30 -4.27 21.43 -17.07
CA LEU A 30 -5.61 20.90 -16.80
C LEU A 30 -5.63 19.36 -16.92
N GLU A 31 -5.06 18.80 -17.98
CA GLU A 31 -5.00 17.36 -18.20
C GLU A 31 -4.20 16.63 -17.11
N ALA A 32 -3.06 17.21 -16.67
CA ALA A 32 -2.29 16.66 -15.57
C ALA A 32 -3.07 16.64 -14.25
N LEU A 33 -3.87 17.69 -13.99
CA LEU A 33 -4.70 17.78 -12.79
C LEU A 33 -5.89 16.82 -12.85
N ASP A 34 -6.56 16.71 -14.00
CA ASP A 34 -7.61 15.69 -14.24
C ASP A 34 -7.06 14.28 -13.99
N ALA A 35 -5.90 13.95 -14.56
CA ALA A 35 -5.27 12.64 -14.37
C ALA A 35 -4.92 12.36 -12.89
N ALA A 36 -4.41 13.37 -12.17
CA ALA A 36 -4.12 13.23 -10.75
C ALA A 36 -5.39 12.96 -9.92
N ILE A 37 -6.49 13.66 -10.21
CA ILE A 37 -7.79 13.45 -9.56
C ILE A 37 -8.30 12.03 -9.80
N GLU A 38 -8.25 11.55 -11.04
CA GLU A 38 -8.71 10.20 -11.38
C GLU A 38 -7.88 9.12 -10.67
N VAL A 39 -6.55 9.30 -10.58
CA VAL A 39 -5.68 8.41 -9.79
C VAL A 39 -6.06 8.42 -8.31
N MET A 40 -6.34 9.59 -7.72
CA MET A 40 -6.75 9.69 -6.31
C MET A 40 -8.14 9.08 -6.05
N LYS A 41 -9.07 9.14 -7.01
CA LYS A 41 -10.37 8.45 -6.92
C LYS A 41 -10.25 6.94 -7.03
N ALA A 42 -9.33 6.46 -7.87
CA ALA A 42 -9.06 5.04 -8.07
C ALA A 42 -8.29 4.42 -6.89
N ALA A 43 -7.62 5.24 -6.09
CA ALA A 43 -6.91 4.79 -4.90
C ALA A 43 -7.88 4.20 -3.86
N VAL A 44 -7.62 2.95 -3.46
CA VAL A 44 -8.37 2.25 -2.43
C VAL A 44 -7.53 2.16 -1.17
N GLU A 45 -8.08 2.62 -0.05
CA GLU A 45 -7.47 2.42 1.27
C GLU A 45 -7.76 0.99 1.74
N ASN A 46 -6.71 0.20 1.85
CA ASN A 46 -6.74 -1.16 2.37
C ASN A 46 -5.99 -1.23 3.72
N VAL A 47 -6.12 -2.36 4.39
CA VAL A 47 -5.36 -2.67 5.60
C VAL A 47 -4.52 -3.90 5.34
N GLU A 48 -3.27 -3.86 5.77
CA GLU A 48 -2.44 -5.05 5.83
C GLU A 48 -1.88 -5.29 7.23
N TYR A 49 -1.57 -6.55 7.48
CA TYR A 49 -1.10 -7.08 8.74
C TYR A 49 0.29 -7.68 8.55
N GLY A 50 1.23 -7.29 9.42
CA GLY A 50 2.59 -7.84 9.47
C GLY A 50 2.84 -8.55 10.80
N ALA A 51 3.55 -9.69 10.75
CA ALA A 51 4.05 -10.37 11.94
C ALA A 51 5.42 -9.79 12.31
N PHE A 52 5.60 -9.49 13.59
CA PHE A 52 6.85 -8.95 14.13
C PHE A 52 7.29 -9.77 15.34
N ALA A 53 8.55 -10.21 15.34
CA ALA A 53 9.12 -10.99 16.43
C ALA A 53 10.36 -10.28 17.02
N TRP A 54 10.68 -10.58 18.27
CA TRP A 54 11.81 -9.95 18.96
C TRP A 54 13.13 -10.50 18.46
N ASP A 55 13.96 -9.62 17.90
CA ASP A 55 15.35 -9.91 17.57
C ASP A 55 16.22 -9.73 18.82
N LYS A 56 16.78 -10.84 19.31
CA LYS A 56 17.60 -10.86 20.53
C LYS A 56 18.94 -10.16 20.34
N GLN A 57 19.47 -10.09 19.11
CA GLN A 57 20.73 -9.42 18.82
C GLN A 57 20.55 -7.91 18.72
N ARG A 58 19.45 -7.47 18.09
CA ARG A 58 19.17 -6.04 17.87
C ARG A 58 18.39 -5.39 19.01
N GLY A 59 17.76 -6.17 19.88
CA GLY A 59 16.94 -5.66 20.98
C GLY A 59 15.69 -4.91 20.49
N MET A 60 15.11 -5.33 19.37
CA MET A 60 13.92 -4.71 18.79
C MET A 60 13.03 -5.72 18.08
N PHE A 61 11.78 -5.33 17.81
CA PHE A 61 10.90 -6.12 16.96
C PHE A 61 11.24 -5.94 15.48
N VAL A 62 11.37 -7.04 14.75
CA VAL A 62 11.63 -7.05 13.30
C VAL A 62 10.50 -7.79 12.59
N GLN A 63 10.20 -7.38 11.36
CA GLN A 63 9.15 -7.99 10.56
C GLN A 63 9.57 -9.39 10.08
N ILE A 64 8.67 -10.36 10.21
CA ILE A 64 8.84 -11.74 9.77
C ILE A 64 7.91 -12.01 8.60
N GLY A 65 8.50 -12.28 7.43
CA GLY A 65 7.76 -12.55 6.20
C GLY A 65 7.06 -11.32 5.61
N ARG A 66 6.19 -11.57 4.62
CA ARG A 66 5.44 -10.53 3.92
C ARG A 66 4.13 -10.20 4.64
N PRO A 67 3.71 -8.91 4.68
CA PRO A 67 2.39 -8.54 5.17
C PRO A 67 1.28 -9.15 4.30
N VAL A 68 0.08 -9.24 4.85
CA VAL A 68 -1.11 -9.75 4.16
C VAL A 68 -2.36 -8.97 4.53
N PRO A 69 -3.40 -8.94 3.68
CA PRO A 69 -4.62 -8.19 3.96
C PRO A 69 -5.49 -8.79 5.08
N VAL A 70 -5.22 -10.03 5.50
CA VAL A 70 -6.04 -10.77 6.47
C VAL A 70 -5.24 -11.10 7.73
N LYS A 71 -5.68 -10.62 8.89
CA LYS A 71 -5.01 -10.84 10.19
C LYS A 71 -4.78 -12.32 10.50
N GLN A 72 -5.79 -13.16 10.28
CA GLN A 72 -5.70 -14.59 10.57
C GLN A 72 -4.67 -15.29 9.67
N LEU A 73 -4.62 -14.92 8.39
CA LEU A 73 -3.60 -15.44 7.47
C LEU A 73 -2.19 -15.05 7.91
N CYS A 74 -2.01 -13.83 8.42
CA CYS A 74 -0.73 -13.37 8.96
C CYS A 74 -0.28 -14.22 10.15
N LEU A 75 -1.20 -14.49 11.08
CA LEU A 75 -0.96 -15.34 12.24
C LEU A 75 -0.61 -16.78 11.82
N ASN A 76 -1.41 -17.38 10.94
CA ASN A 76 -1.20 -18.75 10.47
C ASN A 76 0.18 -18.91 9.81
N ARG A 77 0.55 -17.99 8.91
CA ARG A 77 1.87 -18.00 8.24
C ARG A 77 3.02 -17.88 9.24
N TYR A 78 2.87 -17.08 10.30
CA TYR A 78 3.89 -16.98 11.34
C TYR A 78 4.01 -18.29 12.12
N GLN A 79 2.89 -18.87 12.54
CA GLN A 79 2.87 -20.15 13.27
C GLN A 79 3.43 -21.30 12.45
N GLU A 80 3.14 -21.36 11.15
CA GLU A 80 3.73 -22.34 10.23
C GLU A 80 5.26 -22.23 10.18
N ARG A 81 5.80 -21.01 10.09
CA ARG A 81 7.26 -20.79 10.12
C ARG A 81 7.89 -21.26 11.43
N VAL A 82 7.25 -20.98 12.56
CA VAL A 82 7.71 -21.46 13.87
C VAL A 82 7.72 -22.99 13.90
N LYS A 83 6.61 -23.62 13.49
CA LYS A 83 6.45 -25.08 13.45
C LYS A 83 7.48 -25.75 12.53
N ASN A 84 7.80 -25.13 11.40
CA ASN A 84 8.76 -25.65 10.43
C ASN A 84 10.22 -25.37 10.80
N GLY A 85 10.49 -24.62 11.87
CA GLY A 85 11.86 -24.22 12.24
C GLY A 85 12.47 -23.20 11.29
N GLU A 86 11.66 -22.44 10.56
CA GLU A 86 12.10 -21.39 9.61
C GLU A 86 12.43 -20.06 10.31
N ILE A 87 12.21 -19.97 11.62
CA ILE A 87 12.57 -18.80 12.42
C ILE A 87 14.05 -18.89 12.79
N PRO A 88 14.87 -17.88 12.43
CA PRO A 88 16.28 -17.87 12.80
C PRO A 88 16.48 -17.93 14.32
N SER A 89 17.56 -18.56 14.77
CA SER A 89 17.81 -18.82 16.21
C SER A 89 17.96 -17.55 17.07
N TRP A 90 18.31 -16.41 16.46
CA TRP A 90 18.39 -15.12 17.14
C TRP A 90 17.05 -14.39 17.26
N ILE A 91 16.00 -14.87 16.61
CA ILE A 91 14.63 -14.40 16.78
C ILE A 91 13.98 -15.21 17.90
N ASP A 92 13.25 -14.54 18.79
CA ASP A 92 12.40 -15.19 19.80
C ASP A 92 11.01 -15.46 19.19
N PRO A 93 10.66 -16.74 18.94
CA PRO A 93 9.40 -17.09 18.30
C PRO A 93 8.18 -16.83 19.20
N GLU A 94 8.34 -16.86 20.53
CA GLU A 94 7.28 -16.68 21.51
C GLU A 94 7.00 -15.20 21.78
N LYS A 95 8.02 -14.35 21.66
CA LYS A 95 7.89 -12.90 21.81
C LYS A 95 7.58 -12.23 20.48
N PHE A 96 6.33 -12.39 20.01
CA PHE A 96 5.84 -11.81 18.76
C PHE A 96 4.55 -11.00 18.91
N LYS A 97 4.24 -10.21 17.88
CA LYS A 97 3.00 -9.43 17.76
C LYS A 97 2.58 -9.29 16.30
N ILE A 98 1.27 -9.17 16.08
CA ILE A 98 0.70 -8.80 14.78
C ILE A 98 0.38 -7.32 14.80
N LEU A 99 0.98 -6.57 13.87
CA LEU A 99 0.73 -5.14 13.68
C LEU A 99 -0.11 -4.93 12.42
N LYS A 100 -0.89 -3.85 12.39
CA LYS A 100 -1.66 -3.43 11.21
C LYS A 100 -1.20 -2.05 10.74
N ARG A 101 -1.27 -1.79 9.44
CA ARG A 101 -1.14 -0.44 8.86
C ARG A 101 -2.15 -0.25 7.74
N THR A 102 -2.54 1.00 7.51
CA THR A 102 -3.28 1.40 6.31
C THR A 102 -2.31 1.45 5.15
N VAL A 103 -2.74 0.92 4.00
CA VAL A 103 -2.04 1.01 2.72
C VAL A 103 -2.98 1.58 1.68
N VAL A 104 -2.41 2.23 0.68
CA VAL A 104 -3.17 2.77 -0.44
C VAL A 104 -2.72 2.05 -1.70
N GLU A 105 -3.68 1.45 -2.38
CA GLU A 105 -3.43 0.65 -3.57
C GLU A 105 -4.17 1.26 -4.76
N ILE A 106 -3.45 1.40 -5.88
CA ILE A 106 -4.02 1.69 -7.19
C ILE A 106 -3.72 0.46 -8.05
N ALA A 107 -4.74 -0.33 -8.31
CA ALA A 107 -4.62 -1.56 -9.09
C ALA A 107 -5.10 -1.31 -10.52
N GLY A 108 -4.28 -1.71 -11.49
CA GLY A 108 -4.70 -1.79 -12.89
C GLY A 108 -5.39 -3.12 -13.20
N ASP A 109 -5.97 -3.20 -14.40
CA ASP A 109 -6.58 -4.44 -14.87
C ASP A 109 -5.59 -5.59 -14.98
N TRP A 110 -6.07 -6.80 -14.69
CA TRP A 110 -5.31 -8.02 -14.94
C TRP A 110 -5.07 -8.18 -16.44
N LYS A 111 -3.82 -8.41 -16.82
CA LYS A 111 -3.41 -8.75 -18.19
C LYS A 111 -2.67 -10.07 -18.16
N GLU A 112 -2.85 -10.88 -19.21
CA GLU A 112 -2.11 -12.12 -19.35
C GLU A 112 -0.61 -11.83 -19.41
N ALA A 113 0.16 -12.49 -18.53
CA ALA A 113 1.61 -12.46 -18.59
C ALA A 113 2.04 -13.29 -19.81
N LYS A 114 2.32 -12.61 -20.93
CA LYS A 114 2.92 -13.28 -22.09
C LYS A 114 4.23 -13.92 -21.64
N SER A 115 4.45 -15.19 -21.97
CA SER A 115 5.73 -15.84 -21.70
C SER A 115 6.84 -15.04 -22.39
N GLU A 116 7.87 -14.68 -21.62
CA GLU A 116 9.14 -14.27 -22.19
C GLU A 116 9.64 -15.47 -23.00
N LYS A 117 9.55 -15.36 -24.33
CA LYS A 117 10.35 -16.25 -25.18
C LYS A 117 11.78 -15.77 -24.98
N ASP A 118 12.53 -16.53 -24.19
CA ASP A 118 13.99 -16.44 -24.12
C ASP A 118 14.53 -16.46 -25.56
N ASN A 119 15.10 -15.33 -25.98
CA ASN A 119 15.95 -15.23 -27.17
C ASN A 119 17.40 -15.41 -26.75
#